data_AF-A0A512BWR5-F1
#
_entry.id   AF-A0A512BWR5-F1
#
_cell.length_a   1.000
_cell.length_b   1.000
_cell.length_c   1.000
_cell.angle_alpha   90.00
_cell.angle_beta   90.00
_cell.angle_gamma   90.00
#
_symmetry.space_group_name_H-M   'P 1'
#
loop_
_entity.id
_entity.type
_entity.pdbx_description
1 polymer ?
#
loop_
_entity_poly.entity_id
_entity_poly.type
_entity_poly.pdbx_seq_one_letter_code
_entity_poly.pdbx_strand_id
1 'polypeptide(L)'
;MSTGSAWRPLAALLIGLWAVLAGVVPASAHDARPAYLEITETAPGRYAVLWRTPLLSGLPLPVRLGFAEGIRNVTESARRELPDSVIERRLVAADGGLGGKRIAFVGLQGTIADVLVRIQALDGTHATTLVRPSRPWLDVEVRQGPFGVAAAYLVHGIEHILFGFDHLLFVLALVLIVRDLRVLLWTVTAFTLAHSITLSLATLGYVDVPGPPVEATIALSILLLAYEIVRAGRGEPSLTARWPWLVAFSFGLLHGFGFAGALTDLGLPQGDIPLALFSFNLGVELGQLAFIAVVLGAIALARRLPLPTAVGRYALPCATYAIGGLAAFWFVERVAGFWT
;
A
#
# COMPACT_ATOMS: atom_id res chain seq x y z
N MET A 1 29.13 -25.26 -49.22
CA MET A 1 29.38 -24.75 -47.85
C MET A 1 28.27 -25.31 -46.96
N SER A 2 28.60 -26.27 -46.09
CA SER A 2 27.63 -27.03 -45.28
C SER A 2 27.79 -26.65 -43.80
N THR A 3 26.90 -25.80 -43.29
CA THR A 3 26.85 -25.36 -41.89
C THR A 3 25.90 -26.27 -41.11
N GLY A 4 26.29 -27.54 -40.93
CA GLY A 4 25.44 -28.57 -40.33
C GLY A 4 25.99 -29.27 -39.08
N SER A 5 27.05 -28.77 -38.43
CA SER A 5 27.82 -29.58 -37.46
C SER A 5 28.03 -28.96 -36.07
N ALA A 6 27.63 -27.72 -35.80
CA ALA A 6 27.96 -27.05 -34.52
C ALA A 6 26.89 -27.22 -33.41
N TRP A 7 25.65 -27.58 -33.76
CA TRP A 7 24.52 -27.61 -32.81
C TRP A 7 24.38 -28.92 -32.02
N ARG A 8 24.90 -30.04 -32.56
CA ARG A 8 24.80 -31.36 -31.92
C ARG A 8 25.61 -31.49 -30.61
N PRO A 9 26.85 -30.96 -30.49
CA PRO A 9 27.58 -31.02 -29.21
C PRO A 9 27.00 -30.08 -28.16
N LEU A 10 26.44 -28.92 -28.57
CA LEU A 10 25.83 -27.96 -27.64
C LEU A 10 24.53 -28.51 -27.02
N ALA A 11 23.70 -29.20 -27.83
CA ALA A 11 22.50 -29.87 -27.35
C ALA A 11 22.82 -31.02 -26.37
N ALA A 12 23.89 -31.80 -26.64
CA ALA A 12 24.34 -32.86 -25.74
C ALA A 12 24.87 -32.32 -24.41
N LEU A 13 25.57 -31.17 -24.43
CA LEU A 13 26.03 -30.49 -23.22
C LEU A 13 24.86 -29.96 -22.38
N LEU A 14 23.85 -29.39 -23.03
CA LEU A 14 22.64 -28.87 -22.37
C LEU A 14 21.77 -29.99 -21.78
N ILE A 15 21.63 -31.13 -22.48
CA ILE A 15 20.94 -32.31 -21.96
C ILE A 15 21.71 -32.94 -20.79
N GLY A 16 23.05 -32.98 -20.85
CA GLY A 16 23.89 -33.41 -19.74
C GLY A 16 23.78 -32.51 -18.51
N LEU A 17 23.72 -31.18 -18.71
CA LEU A 17 23.53 -30.21 -17.63
C LEU A 17 22.12 -30.32 -17.02
N TRP A 18 21.10 -30.58 -17.84
CA TRP A 18 19.74 -30.87 -17.38
C TRP A 18 19.65 -32.17 -16.58
N ALA A 19 20.38 -33.23 -16.97
CA ALA A 19 20.42 -34.49 -16.23
C ALA A 19 21.14 -34.36 -14.88
N VAL A 20 22.14 -33.49 -14.78
CA VAL A 20 22.83 -33.16 -13.52
C VAL A 20 21.95 -32.28 -12.61
N LEU A 21 21.17 -31.35 -13.16
CA LEU A 21 20.20 -30.53 -12.41
C LEU A 21 18.92 -31.29 -12.03
N ALA A 22 18.52 -32.28 -12.83
CA ALA A 22 17.38 -33.17 -12.56
C ALA A 22 17.71 -34.29 -11.57
N GLY A 23 18.97 -34.40 -11.14
CA GLY A 23 19.39 -35.16 -9.96
C GLY A 23 18.89 -34.51 -8.67
N VAL A 24 17.57 -34.34 -8.55
CA VAL A 24 16.89 -33.92 -7.34
C VAL A 24 17.09 -35.03 -6.32
N VAL A 25 18.11 -34.89 -5.47
CA VAL A 25 18.07 -35.50 -4.14
C VAL A 25 16.73 -35.05 -3.54
N PRO A 26 15.89 -35.94 -3.01
CA PRO A 26 14.71 -35.50 -2.29
C PRO A 26 15.22 -34.65 -1.13
N ALA A 27 15.19 -33.33 -1.32
CA ALA A 27 15.31 -32.40 -0.23
C ALA A 27 14.17 -32.80 0.71
N SER A 28 14.51 -33.39 1.84
CA SER A 28 13.56 -33.60 2.91
C SER A 28 13.15 -32.20 3.35
N ALA A 29 12.07 -31.68 2.77
CA ALA A 29 11.38 -30.54 3.30
C ALA A 29 10.98 -30.94 4.71
N HIS A 30 11.67 -30.37 5.70
CA HIS A 30 11.29 -30.57 7.09
C HIS A 30 9.84 -30.10 7.21
N ASP A 31 8.98 -30.96 7.76
CA ASP A 31 7.57 -30.67 8.03
C ASP A 31 7.50 -29.66 9.19
N ALA A 32 7.88 -28.40 8.92
CA ALA A 32 7.85 -27.31 9.88
C ALA A 32 6.39 -26.87 10.05
N ARG A 33 5.62 -27.67 10.79
CA ARG A 33 4.26 -27.29 11.17
C ARG A 33 4.37 -26.13 12.16
N PRO A 34 3.81 -24.95 11.87
CA PRO A 34 3.85 -23.86 12.82
C PRO A 34 2.99 -24.20 14.03
N ALA A 35 3.38 -23.69 15.20
CA ALA A 35 2.45 -23.65 16.33
C ALA A 35 1.36 -22.62 16.03
N TYR A 36 0.17 -22.78 16.62
CA TYR A 36 -0.98 -21.96 16.31
C TYR A 36 -1.62 -21.41 17.59
N LEU A 37 -1.72 -20.09 17.66
CA LEU A 37 -2.43 -19.36 18.70
C LEU A 37 -3.68 -18.73 18.10
N GLU A 38 -4.85 -19.04 18.65
CA GLU A 38 -6.09 -18.36 18.34
C GLU A 38 -6.66 -17.71 19.60
N ILE A 39 -6.99 -16.42 19.51
CA ILE A 39 -7.61 -15.65 20.58
C ILE A 39 -8.91 -15.08 20.04
N THR A 40 -10.04 -15.52 20.56
CA THR A 40 -11.37 -15.03 20.19
C THR A 40 -11.97 -14.25 21.34
N GLU A 41 -12.27 -12.97 21.15
CA GLU A 41 -12.99 -12.17 22.14
C GLU A 41 -14.45 -12.64 22.21
N THR A 42 -14.90 -13.08 23.39
CA THR A 42 -16.25 -13.66 23.62
C THR A 42 -17.18 -12.72 24.36
N ALA A 43 -16.63 -11.80 25.13
CA ALA A 43 -17.32 -10.66 25.75
C ALA A 43 -16.29 -9.55 25.99
N PRO A 44 -16.70 -8.29 26.24
CA PRO A 44 -15.75 -7.20 26.48
C PRO A 44 -14.72 -7.57 27.56
N GLY A 45 -13.44 -7.59 27.19
CA GLY A 45 -12.34 -7.94 28.09
C GLY A 45 -12.23 -9.44 28.45
N ARG A 46 -12.98 -10.33 27.78
CA ARG A 46 -12.92 -11.80 27.93
C ARG A 46 -12.58 -12.47 26.61
N TYR A 47 -11.59 -13.35 26.64
CA TYR A 47 -11.03 -13.98 25.45
C TYR A 47 -10.93 -15.49 25.63
N ALA A 48 -11.42 -16.24 24.64
CA ALA A 48 -11.16 -17.65 24.49
C ALA A 48 -9.83 -17.84 23.77
N VAL A 49 -8.88 -18.49 24.43
CA VAL A 49 -7.54 -18.76 23.91
C VAL A 49 -7.44 -20.24 23.57
N LEU A 50 -7.00 -20.53 22.35
CA LEU A 50 -6.63 -21.85 21.86
C LEU A 50 -5.15 -21.82 21.49
N TRP A 51 -4.38 -22.69 22.12
CA TRP A 51 -2.97 -22.89 21.85
C TRP A 51 -2.75 -24.29 21.29
N ARG A 52 -2.30 -24.42 20.05
CA ARG A 52 -1.98 -25.69 19.43
C ARG A 52 -0.48 -25.77 19.19
N THR A 53 0.13 -26.78 19.80
CA THR A 53 1.55 -27.08 19.66
C THR A 53 1.72 -28.39 18.89
N PRO A 54 2.42 -28.41 17.76
CA PRO A 54 2.69 -29.66 17.03
C PRO A 54 3.60 -30.59 17.83
N LEU A 55 3.45 -31.90 17.60
CA LEU A 55 4.34 -32.91 18.12
C LEU A 55 5.52 -33.10 17.15
N LEU A 56 6.74 -32.88 17.63
CA LEU A 56 7.98 -33.18 16.91
C LEU A 56 8.60 -34.44 17.53
N SER A 57 8.72 -35.52 16.76
CA SER A 57 9.22 -36.81 17.26
C SER A 57 8.46 -37.34 18.48
N GLY A 58 7.15 -37.09 18.54
CA GLY A 58 6.27 -37.51 19.64
C GLY A 58 6.25 -36.60 20.87
N LEU A 59 7.04 -35.53 20.90
CA LEU A 59 7.07 -34.56 21.98
C LEU A 59 6.52 -33.20 21.53
N PRO A 60 5.72 -32.49 22.35
CA PRO A 60 5.29 -31.15 22.02
C PRO A 60 6.49 -30.20 21.99
N LEU A 61 6.49 -29.23 21.05
CA LEU A 61 7.48 -28.17 21.05
C LEU A 61 7.54 -27.48 22.43
N PRO A 62 8.74 -27.18 22.96
CA PRO A 62 8.91 -26.57 24.28
C PRO A 62 8.62 -25.06 24.26
N VAL A 63 7.50 -24.66 23.65
CA VAL A 63 7.06 -23.27 23.52
C VAL A 63 5.87 -23.02 24.44
N ARG A 64 6.00 -22.05 25.35
CA ARG A 64 4.97 -21.69 26.32
C ARG A 64 4.45 -20.29 26.05
N LEU A 65 3.13 -20.11 26.15
CA LEU A 65 2.49 -18.81 26.07
C LEU A 65 2.66 -18.02 27.38
N GLY A 66 3.37 -16.90 27.29
CA GLY A 66 3.47 -15.87 28.32
C GLY A 66 2.56 -14.69 27.98
N PHE A 67 1.76 -14.25 28.94
CA PHE A 67 0.97 -13.04 28.83
C PHE A 67 1.58 -11.92 29.68
N ALA A 68 1.50 -10.67 29.21
CA ALA A 68 1.88 -9.50 29.99
C ALA A 68 1.01 -9.31 31.25
N GLU A 69 1.49 -8.49 32.19
CA GLU A 69 0.77 -8.16 33.41
C GLU A 69 -0.64 -7.59 33.12
N GLY A 70 -1.62 -8.00 33.94
CA GLY A 70 -3.03 -7.62 33.79
C GLY A 70 -3.87 -8.55 32.89
N ILE A 71 -3.33 -9.68 32.43
CA ILE A 71 -4.10 -10.78 31.82
C ILE A 71 -4.19 -11.93 32.82
N ARG A 72 -5.40 -12.25 33.28
CA ARG A 72 -5.67 -13.33 34.25
C ARG A 72 -6.37 -14.51 33.58
N ASN A 73 -6.01 -15.73 33.96
CA ASN A 73 -6.77 -16.92 33.57
C ASN A 73 -8.09 -16.95 34.35
N VAL A 74 -9.19 -17.06 33.63
CA VAL A 74 -10.56 -17.17 34.19
C VAL A 74 -10.92 -18.63 34.41
N THR A 75 -10.44 -19.53 33.56
CA THR A 75 -10.62 -20.98 33.69
C THR A 75 -9.25 -21.68 33.73
N GLU A 76 -9.20 -22.86 34.33
CA GLU A 76 -8.07 -23.76 34.17
C GLU A 76 -7.91 -24.16 32.69
N SER A 77 -6.67 -24.44 32.28
CA SER A 77 -6.37 -24.85 30.91
C SER A 77 -6.86 -26.27 30.67
N ALA A 78 -7.86 -26.42 29.80
CA ALA A 78 -8.29 -27.73 29.31
C ALA A 78 -7.32 -28.18 28.22
N ARG A 79 -6.51 -29.20 28.53
CA ARG A 79 -5.53 -29.78 27.60
C ARG A 79 -6.10 -31.03 26.93
N ARG A 80 -5.95 -31.11 25.62
CA ARG A 80 -6.34 -32.26 24.79
C ARG A 80 -5.18 -32.65 23.89
N GLU A 81 -4.80 -33.91 23.96
CA GLU A 81 -3.79 -34.48 23.05
C GLU A 81 -4.47 -34.99 21.78
N LEU A 82 -3.88 -34.66 20.63
CA LEU A 82 -4.22 -35.16 19.31
C LEU A 82 -3.04 -35.98 18.79
N PRO A 83 -3.24 -36.85 17.77
CA PRO A 83 -2.17 -37.68 17.22
C PRO A 83 -0.95 -36.89 16.73
N ASP A 84 -1.13 -35.63 16.34
CA ASP A 84 -0.09 -34.78 15.73
C ASP A 84 0.19 -33.48 16.50
N SER A 85 -0.56 -33.21 17.57
CA SER A 85 -0.50 -31.92 18.26
C SER A 85 -1.13 -31.96 19.66
N VAL A 86 -0.77 -31.00 20.49
CA VAL A 86 -1.38 -30.75 21.78
C VAL A 86 -2.17 -29.46 21.68
N ILE A 87 -3.45 -29.49 22.05
CA ILE A 87 -4.32 -28.32 22.12
C ILE A 87 -4.60 -27.97 23.57
N GLU A 88 -4.37 -26.72 23.94
CA GLU A 88 -4.77 -26.14 25.22
C GLU A 88 -5.82 -25.07 24.98
N ARG A 89 -6.92 -25.13 25.73
CA ARG A 89 -7.98 -24.12 25.70
C ARG A 89 -8.14 -23.49 27.07
N ARG A 90 -8.23 -22.16 27.12
CA ARG A 90 -8.46 -21.41 28.35
C ARG A 90 -9.25 -20.13 28.08
N LEU A 91 -10.02 -19.68 29.06
CA LEU A 91 -10.57 -18.33 29.06
C LEU A 91 -9.62 -17.40 29.81
N VAL A 92 -9.32 -16.25 29.24
CA VAL A 92 -8.53 -15.20 29.90
C VAL A 92 -9.35 -13.91 29.97
N ALA A 93 -9.10 -13.12 31.01
CA ALA A 93 -9.64 -11.77 31.14
C ALA A 93 -8.49 -10.77 31.15
N ALA A 94 -8.64 -9.70 30.41
CA ALA A 94 -7.69 -8.60 30.35
C ALA A 94 -8.40 -7.31 30.76
N ASP A 95 -8.00 -6.74 31.89
CA ASP A 95 -8.54 -5.46 32.34
C ASP A 95 -8.06 -4.37 31.36
N GLY A 96 -9.00 -3.72 30.64
CA GLY A 96 -8.71 -2.78 29.56
C GLY A 96 -8.53 -3.40 28.16
N GLY A 97 -8.74 -4.71 28.00
CA GLY A 97 -8.61 -5.41 26.71
C GLY A 97 -7.18 -5.90 26.41
N LEU A 98 -7.01 -6.59 25.28
CA LEU A 98 -5.70 -7.11 24.85
C LEU A 98 -4.85 -6.08 24.08
N GLY A 99 -5.45 -5.00 23.59
CA GLY A 99 -4.74 -3.97 22.83
C GLY A 99 -3.58 -3.35 23.62
N GLY A 100 -2.44 -3.19 22.96
CA GLY A 100 -1.20 -2.66 23.54
C GLY A 100 -0.46 -3.64 24.46
N LYS A 101 -0.98 -4.84 24.69
CA LYS A 101 -0.34 -5.86 25.55
C LYS A 101 0.53 -6.79 24.71
N ARG A 102 1.63 -7.25 25.32
CA ARG A 102 2.55 -8.22 24.71
C ARG A 102 2.15 -9.66 25.01
N ILE A 103 2.20 -10.50 23.99
CA ILE A 103 2.12 -11.97 24.08
C ILE A 103 3.51 -12.52 23.75
N ALA A 104 4.12 -13.24 24.67
CA ALA A 104 5.43 -13.84 24.51
C ALA A 104 5.32 -15.36 24.26
N PHE A 105 6.18 -15.88 23.40
CA PHE A 105 6.31 -17.31 23.09
C PHE A 105 7.63 -17.81 23.66
N VAL A 106 7.64 -18.09 24.96
CA VAL A 106 8.85 -18.45 25.69
C VAL A 106 9.34 -19.82 25.22
N GLY A 107 10.56 -19.88 24.68
CA GLY A 107 11.17 -21.09 24.14
C GLY A 107 11.17 -21.15 22.61
N LEU A 108 10.43 -20.27 21.93
CA LEU A 108 10.36 -20.23 20.46
C LEU A 108 11.73 -19.96 19.83
N GLN A 109 12.55 -19.13 20.46
CA GLN A 109 13.90 -18.78 20.01
C GLN A 109 14.86 -19.99 19.90
N GLY A 110 14.54 -21.10 20.57
CA GLY A 110 15.29 -22.35 20.51
C GLY A 110 14.77 -23.33 19.45
N THR A 111 13.83 -22.91 18.61
CA THR A 111 13.17 -23.77 17.61
C THR A 111 13.27 -23.17 16.22
N ILE A 112 13.08 -24.02 15.20
CA ILE A 112 12.95 -23.60 13.78
C ILE A 112 11.49 -23.37 13.36
N ALA A 113 10.54 -23.58 14.28
CA ALA A 113 9.11 -23.45 13.99
C ALA A 113 8.66 -22.00 14.17
N ASP A 114 7.76 -21.55 13.33
CA ASP A 114 7.06 -20.27 13.49
C ASP A 114 5.77 -20.47 14.29
N VAL A 115 5.20 -19.36 14.79
CA VAL A 115 3.87 -19.33 15.40
C VAL A 115 2.92 -18.51 14.55
N LEU A 116 1.84 -19.13 14.09
CA LEU A 116 0.74 -18.43 13.47
C LEU A 116 -0.22 -17.96 14.55
N VAL A 117 -0.39 -16.64 14.66
CA VAL A 117 -1.27 -16.00 15.64
C VAL A 117 -2.49 -15.44 14.93
N ARG A 118 -3.68 -15.84 15.38
CA ARG A 118 -4.96 -15.32 14.92
C ARG A 118 -5.70 -14.69 16.09
N ILE A 119 -6.07 -13.42 15.96
CA ILE A 119 -6.87 -12.71 16.97
C ILE A 119 -8.18 -12.31 16.32
N GLN A 120 -9.29 -12.82 16.85
CA GLN A 120 -10.65 -12.50 16.41
C GLN A 120 -11.33 -11.62 17.46
N ALA A 121 -11.82 -10.45 17.05
CA ALA A 121 -12.55 -9.53 17.92
C ALA A 121 -14.06 -9.84 17.97
N LEU A 122 -14.78 -9.20 18.90
CA LEU A 122 -16.23 -9.36 19.07
C LEU A 122 -17.06 -9.05 17.82
N ASP A 123 -16.57 -8.15 16.96
CA ASP A 123 -17.25 -7.75 15.72
C ASP A 123 -16.95 -8.66 14.52
N GLY A 124 -16.26 -9.78 14.76
CA GLY A 124 -15.95 -10.78 13.73
C GLY A 124 -14.70 -10.47 12.89
N THR A 125 -14.08 -9.31 13.07
CA THR A 125 -12.78 -9.01 12.45
C THR A 125 -11.70 -9.95 12.98
N HIS A 126 -10.73 -10.28 12.14
CA HIS A 126 -9.61 -11.12 12.55
C HIS A 126 -8.29 -10.61 11.97
N ALA A 127 -7.26 -10.56 12.81
CA ALA A 127 -5.88 -10.28 12.41
C ALA A 127 -5.07 -11.57 12.46
N THR A 128 -4.24 -11.80 11.45
CA THR A 128 -3.33 -12.95 11.40
C THR A 128 -1.90 -12.46 11.29
N THR A 129 -1.03 -12.89 12.20
CA THR A 129 0.39 -12.50 12.24
C THR A 129 1.26 -13.73 12.43
N LEU A 130 2.37 -13.79 11.69
CA LEU A 130 3.38 -14.84 11.85
C LEU A 130 4.49 -14.35 12.77
N VAL A 131 4.70 -15.04 13.89
CA VAL A 131 5.74 -14.75 14.87
C VAL A 131 6.90 -15.71 14.64
N ARG A 132 8.11 -15.15 14.46
CA ARG A 132 9.33 -15.91 14.13
C ARG A 132 10.21 -16.11 15.37
N PRO A 133 11.06 -17.15 15.41
CA PRO A 133 12.04 -17.36 16.49
C PRO A 133 12.95 -16.16 16.79
N SER A 134 13.24 -15.31 15.80
CA SER A 134 14.06 -14.09 15.96
C SER A 134 13.34 -12.97 16.73
N ARG A 135 12.01 -12.99 16.78
CA ARG A 135 11.18 -12.04 17.54
C ARG A 135 10.07 -12.83 18.24
N PRO A 136 10.37 -13.56 19.34
CA PRO A 136 9.45 -14.51 19.97
C PRO A 136 8.36 -13.84 20.82
N TRP A 137 7.83 -12.71 20.36
CA TRP A 137 6.73 -11.99 20.96
C TRP A 137 5.92 -11.25 19.91
N LEU A 138 4.64 -11.02 20.22
CA LEU A 138 3.71 -10.19 19.49
C LEU A 138 3.25 -9.07 20.41
N ASP A 139 3.35 -7.83 19.95
CA ASP A 139 2.66 -6.70 20.57
C ASP A 139 1.27 -6.62 19.94
N VAL A 140 0.21 -6.88 20.71
CA VAL A 140 -1.17 -6.84 20.17
C VAL A 140 -1.50 -5.39 19.87
N GLU A 141 -1.70 -5.06 18.61
CA GLU A 141 -2.04 -3.69 18.23
C GLU A 141 -3.38 -3.28 18.87
N VAL A 142 -3.42 -2.07 19.42
CA VAL A 142 -4.67 -1.47 19.90
C VAL A 142 -5.56 -1.33 18.68
N ARG A 143 -6.66 -2.08 18.65
CA ARG A 143 -7.69 -2.00 17.63
C ARG A 143 -8.10 -0.53 17.50
N GLN A 144 -7.72 0.10 16.39
CA GLN A 144 -8.19 1.44 16.10
C GLN A 144 -9.71 1.32 15.91
N GLY A 145 -10.50 2.10 16.66
CA GLY A 145 -11.93 2.20 16.36
C GLY A 145 -12.13 2.74 14.94
N PRO A 146 -13.36 2.71 14.38
CA PRO A 146 -13.63 3.26 13.05
C PRO A 146 -13.08 4.68 12.87
N PHE A 147 -13.14 5.49 13.92
CA PHE A 147 -12.56 6.84 13.94
C PHE A 147 -11.02 6.85 13.84
N GLY A 148 -10.33 5.92 14.52
CA GLY A 148 -8.88 5.80 14.44
C GLY A 148 -8.41 5.33 13.06
N VAL A 149 -9.13 4.39 12.44
CA VAL A 149 -8.90 3.98 11.05
C VAL A 149 -9.12 5.17 10.11
N ALA A 150 -10.26 5.86 10.24
CA ALA A 150 -10.56 7.01 9.39
C ALA A 150 -9.49 8.11 9.51
N ALA A 151 -9.08 8.46 10.73
CA ALA A 151 -8.05 9.47 10.96
C ALA A 151 -6.68 9.07 10.37
N ALA A 152 -6.26 7.81 10.55
CA ALA A 152 -5.00 7.32 9.99
C ALA A 152 -4.99 7.40 8.46
N TYR A 153 -6.06 6.93 7.81
CA TYR A 153 -6.15 6.95 6.35
C TYR A 153 -6.36 8.34 5.77
N LEU A 154 -7.05 9.23 6.50
CA LEU A 154 -7.13 10.64 6.14
C LEU A 154 -5.73 11.27 6.08
N VAL A 155 -4.89 11.04 7.10
CA VAL A 155 -3.51 11.53 7.13
C VAL A 155 -2.69 10.91 5.99
N HIS A 156 -2.80 9.60 5.76
CA HIS A 156 -2.13 8.96 4.64
C HIS A 156 -2.55 9.50 3.27
N GLY A 157 -3.83 9.86 3.08
CA GLY A 157 -4.29 10.52 1.85
C GLY A 157 -3.63 11.88 1.64
N ILE A 158 -3.50 12.67 2.71
CA ILE A 158 -2.80 13.96 2.67
C ILE A 158 -1.31 13.76 2.37
N GLU A 159 -0.65 12.83 3.05
CA GLU A 159 0.76 12.52 2.82
C GLU A 159 1.01 12.00 1.40
N HIS A 160 0.14 11.14 0.89
CA HIS A 160 0.21 10.60 -0.46
C HIS A 160 0.29 11.71 -1.51
N ILE A 161 -0.60 12.71 -1.42
CA ILE A 161 -0.58 13.81 -2.40
C ILE A 161 0.60 14.76 -2.18
N LEU A 162 0.99 15.04 -0.93
CA LEU A 162 2.08 15.98 -0.64
C LEU A 162 3.47 15.41 -0.95
N PHE A 163 3.66 14.09 -0.83
CA PHE A 163 4.91 13.41 -1.19
C PHE A 163 4.88 12.85 -2.63
N GLY A 164 3.71 12.76 -3.25
CA GLY A 164 3.55 12.38 -4.65
C GLY A 164 3.87 13.55 -5.59
N PHE A 165 5.14 13.71 -5.95
CA PHE A 165 5.57 14.83 -6.81
C PHE A 165 4.83 14.89 -8.17
N ASP A 166 4.50 13.74 -8.76
CA ASP A 166 3.68 13.67 -9.97
C ASP A 166 2.33 14.39 -9.79
N HIS A 167 1.67 14.14 -8.65
CA HIS A 167 0.38 14.76 -8.33
C HIS A 167 0.50 16.26 -8.12
N LEU A 168 1.54 16.71 -7.41
CA LEU A 168 1.77 18.14 -7.20
C LEU A 168 2.05 18.88 -8.51
N LEU A 169 2.85 18.30 -9.41
CA LEU A 169 3.10 18.88 -10.73
C LEU A 169 1.83 18.90 -11.58
N PHE A 170 1.03 17.84 -11.53
CA PHE A 170 -0.26 17.78 -12.20
C PHE A 170 -1.21 18.89 -11.73
N VAL A 171 -1.41 19.02 -10.42
CA VAL A 171 -2.28 20.05 -9.83
C VAL A 171 -1.73 21.45 -10.10
N LEU A 172 -0.41 21.64 -10.01
CA LEU A 172 0.23 22.92 -10.35
C LEU A 172 -0.06 23.29 -11.82
N ALA A 173 0.07 22.35 -12.74
CA ALA A 173 -0.20 22.59 -14.15
C ALA A 173 -1.70 22.90 -14.39
N LEU A 174 -2.63 22.27 -13.64
CA LEU A 174 -4.05 22.63 -13.67
C LEU A 174 -4.29 24.07 -13.17
N VAL A 175 -3.64 24.48 -12.08
CA VAL A 175 -3.70 25.87 -11.56
C VAL A 175 -3.21 26.88 -12.61
N LEU A 176 -2.20 26.51 -13.41
CA LEU A 176 -1.63 27.40 -14.43
C LEU A 176 -2.51 27.52 -15.69
N ILE A 177 -3.27 26.48 -16.05
CA ILE A 177 -4.12 26.48 -17.25
C ILE A 177 -5.56 26.95 -16.97
N VAL A 178 -6.13 26.59 -15.82
CA VAL A 178 -7.53 26.88 -15.46
C VAL A 178 -7.60 28.22 -14.72
N ARG A 179 -8.17 29.23 -15.38
CA ARG A 179 -8.22 30.60 -14.85
C ARG A 179 -9.32 30.85 -13.82
N ASP A 180 -10.42 30.10 -13.91
CA ASP A 180 -11.57 30.25 -13.02
C ASP A 180 -11.45 29.31 -11.82
N LEU A 181 -11.53 29.86 -10.60
CA LEU A 181 -11.37 29.09 -9.38
C LEU A 181 -12.45 28.02 -9.20
N ARG A 182 -13.71 28.33 -9.56
CA ARG A 182 -14.81 27.37 -9.42
C ARG A 182 -14.62 26.21 -10.39
N VAL A 183 -14.20 26.48 -11.62
CA VAL A 183 -13.87 25.45 -12.62
C VAL A 183 -12.67 24.62 -12.15
N LEU A 184 -11.64 25.25 -11.58
CA LEU A 184 -10.48 24.55 -11.02
C LEU A 184 -10.88 23.58 -9.91
N LEU A 185 -11.67 24.04 -8.94
CA LEU A 185 -12.14 23.19 -7.84
C LEU A 185 -12.93 21.98 -8.36
N TRP A 186 -13.89 22.21 -9.27
CA TRP A 186 -14.62 21.11 -9.92
C TRP A 186 -13.72 20.16 -10.70
N THR A 187 -12.66 20.68 -11.32
CA THR A 187 -11.69 19.89 -12.10
C THR A 187 -10.88 18.96 -11.19
N VAL A 188 -10.44 19.47 -10.04
CA VAL A 188 -9.66 18.71 -9.07
C VAL A 188 -10.53 17.65 -8.39
N THR A 189 -11.75 18.02 -7.98
CA THR A 189 -12.71 17.04 -7.44
C THR A 189 -13.06 15.95 -8.46
N ALA A 190 -13.17 16.28 -9.75
CA ALA A 190 -13.39 15.30 -10.80
C ALA A 190 -12.20 14.33 -10.95
N PHE A 191 -10.97 14.82 -10.82
CA PHE A 191 -9.78 13.97 -10.77
C PHE A 191 -9.83 13.02 -9.57
N THR A 192 -10.12 13.52 -8.37
CA THR A 192 -10.17 12.71 -7.15
C THR A 192 -11.26 11.66 -7.22
N LEU A 193 -12.43 11.99 -7.78
CA LEU A 193 -13.50 11.03 -8.00
C LEU A 193 -13.06 9.90 -8.94
N ALA A 194 -12.43 10.22 -10.07
CA ALA A 194 -11.92 9.23 -11.00
C ALA A 194 -10.80 8.36 -10.40
N HIS A 195 -9.90 8.98 -9.65
CA HIS A 195 -8.86 8.30 -8.89
C HIS A 195 -9.46 7.34 -7.87
N SER A 196 -10.47 7.78 -7.12
CA SER A 196 -11.19 6.95 -6.13
C SER A 196 -11.78 5.70 -6.77
N ILE A 197 -12.38 5.83 -7.95
CA ILE A 197 -12.99 4.70 -8.68
C ILE A 197 -11.93 3.64 -9.01
N THR A 198 -10.83 4.04 -9.61
CA THR A 198 -9.79 3.11 -10.10
C THR A 198 -8.95 2.53 -8.97
N LEU A 199 -8.64 3.33 -7.94
CA LEU A 199 -8.04 2.85 -6.71
C LEU A 199 -8.92 1.80 -6.02
N SER A 200 -10.23 2.04 -5.93
CA SER A 200 -11.16 1.10 -5.32
C SER A 200 -11.25 -0.21 -6.12
N LEU A 201 -11.34 -0.12 -7.45
CA LEU A 201 -11.37 -1.30 -8.32
C LEU A 201 -10.11 -2.16 -8.16
N ALA A 202 -8.95 -1.52 -8.08
CA ALA A 202 -7.67 -2.21 -7.95
C ALA A 202 -7.46 -2.77 -6.53
N THR A 203 -7.80 -2.01 -5.49
CA THR A 203 -7.70 -2.47 -4.09
C THR A 203 -8.63 -3.65 -3.79
N LEU A 204 -9.82 -3.68 -4.40
CA LEU A 204 -10.76 -4.79 -4.29
C LEU A 204 -10.39 -6.00 -5.16
N GLY A 205 -9.32 -5.90 -5.95
CA GLY A 205 -8.84 -6.98 -6.83
C GLY A 205 -9.70 -7.20 -8.07
N TYR A 206 -10.57 -6.25 -8.44
CA TYR A 206 -11.37 -6.35 -9.68
C TYR A 206 -10.55 -6.07 -10.93
N VAL A 207 -9.50 -5.25 -10.81
CA VAL A 207 -8.61 -4.87 -11.91
C VAL A 207 -7.18 -4.92 -11.42
N ASP A 208 -6.32 -5.63 -12.14
CA ASP A 208 -4.88 -5.65 -11.90
C ASP A 208 -4.16 -5.09 -13.12
N VAL A 209 -3.37 -4.03 -12.92
CA VAL A 209 -2.62 -3.35 -13.99
C VAL A 209 -1.17 -3.26 -13.56
N PRO A 210 -0.21 -3.65 -14.43
CA PRO A 210 1.21 -3.51 -14.11
C PRO A 210 1.57 -2.06 -13.77
N GLY A 211 2.31 -1.85 -12.68
CA GLY A 211 2.74 -0.53 -12.21
C GLY A 211 3.54 0.29 -13.23
N PRO A 212 4.60 -0.26 -13.88
CA PRO A 212 5.48 0.55 -14.72
C PRO A 212 4.76 1.25 -15.90
N PRO A 213 3.88 0.59 -16.68
CA PRO A 213 3.06 1.27 -17.69
C PRO A 213 2.17 2.39 -17.14
N VAL A 214 1.60 2.20 -15.94
CA VAL A 214 0.76 3.21 -15.29
C VAL A 214 1.60 4.43 -14.93
N GLU A 215 2.74 4.24 -14.27
CA GLU A 215 3.63 5.33 -13.86
C GLU A 215 4.17 6.13 -15.07
N ALA A 216 4.51 5.46 -16.17
CA ALA A 216 4.89 6.12 -17.41
C ALA A 216 3.74 6.96 -17.97
N THR A 217 2.51 6.42 -17.97
CA THR A 217 1.34 7.15 -18.45
C THR A 217 1.01 8.36 -17.56
N ILE A 218 1.25 8.27 -16.26
CA ILE A 218 1.17 9.40 -15.31
C ILE A 218 2.16 10.50 -15.70
N ALA A 219 3.43 10.18 -15.97
CA ALA A 219 4.40 11.18 -16.42
C ALA A 219 3.98 11.82 -17.76
N LEU A 220 3.46 11.01 -18.69
CA LEU A 220 2.96 11.49 -19.97
C LEU A 220 1.77 12.45 -19.81
N SER A 221 0.87 12.21 -18.86
CA SER A 221 -0.28 13.09 -18.61
C SER A 221 0.15 14.50 -18.20
N ILE A 222 1.19 14.61 -17.35
CA ILE A 222 1.77 15.87 -16.91
C ILE A 222 2.47 16.58 -18.08
N LEU A 223 3.20 15.83 -18.92
CA LEU A 223 3.83 16.37 -20.12
C LEU A 223 2.78 16.94 -21.10
N LEU A 224 1.67 16.23 -21.32
CA LEU A 224 0.56 16.69 -22.14
C LEU A 224 -0.07 17.97 -21.57
N LEU A 225 -0.17 18.09 -20.24
CA LEU A 225 -0.70 19.28 -19.60
C LEU A 225 0.24 20.49 -19.75
N ALA A 226 1.56 20.28 -19.63
CA ALA A 226 2.55 21.31 -19.92
C ALA A 226 2.47 21.80 -21.37
N TYR A 227 2.29 20.88 -22.32
CA TYR A 227 2.07 21.21 -23.73
C TYR A 227 0.79 22.04 -23.94
N GLU A 228 -0.32 21.66 -23.29
CA GLU A 228 -1.58 22.40 -23.37
C GLU A 228 -1.50 23.81 -22.76
N ILE A 229 -0.70 24.01 -21.71
CA ILE A 229 -0.41 25.35 -21.16
C ILE A 229 0.28 26.23 -22.21
N VAL A 230 1.29 25.71 -22.92
CA VAL A 230 1.99 26.46 -23.97
C VAL A 230 1.03 26.85 -25.10
N ARG A 231 0.19 25.92 -25.55
CA ARG A 231 -0.80 26.17 -26.61
C ARG A 231 -1.83 27.22 -26.20
N ALA A 232 -2.39 27.09 -25.01
CA ALA A 232 -3.31 28.09 -24.45
C ALA A 232 -2.65 29.47 -24.35
N GLY A 233 -1.36 29.54 -23.98
CA GLY A 233 -0.59 30.78 -23.94
C GLY A 233 -0.36 31.42 -25.31
N ARG A 234 -0.34 30.65 -26.40
CA ARG A 234 -0.25 31.13 -27.78
C ARG A 234 -1.60 31.54 -28.39
N GLY A 235 -2.70 31.37 -27.65
CA GLY A 235 -4.05 31.61 -28.16
C GLY A 235 -4.57 30.50 -29.08
N GLU A 236 -3.91 29.35 -29.11
CA GLU A 236 -4.38 28.18 -29.86
C GLU A 236 -5.51 27.45 -29.12
N PRO A 237 -6.37 26.69 -29.82
CA PRO A 237 -7.40 25.88 -29.17
C PRO A 237 -6.77 24.80 -28.28
N SER A 238 -7.01 24.88 -26.96
CA SER A 238 -6.61 23.86 -25.98
C SER A 238 -7.84 23.08 -25.50
N LEU A 239 -7.73 21.75 -25.53
CA LEU A 239 -8.77 20.85 -25.02
C LEU A 239 -8.91 21.05 -23.51
N THR A 240 -7.78 21.09 -22.79
CA THR A 240 -7.77 21.21 -21.34
C THR A 240 -8.23 22.58 -20.87
N ALA A 241 -7.95 23.65 -21.61
CA ALA A 241 -8.50 24.98 -21.30
C ALA A 241 -10.04 25.03 -21.48
N ARG A 242 -10.58 24.25 -22.43
CA ARG A 242 -12.01 24.24 -22.76
C ARG A 242 -12.83 23.27 -21.90
N TRP A 243 -12.27 22.10 -21.60
CA TRP A 243 -12.91 21.01 -20.87
C TRP A 243 -11.99 20.43 -19.80
N PRO A 244 -11.51 21.25 -18.84
CA PRO A 244 -10.49 20.83 -17.89
C PRO A 244 -10.93 19.64 -17.03
N TRP A 245 -12.19 19.63 -16.57
CA TRP A 245 -12.76 18.57 -15.74
C TRP A 245 -12.78 17.21 -16.44
N LEU A 246 -13.01 17.16 -17.76
CA LEU A 246 -13.03 15.91 -18.51
C LEU A 246 -11.62 15.35 -18.66
N VAL A 247 -10.65 16.20 -18.98
CA VAL A 247 -9.23 15.83 -19.06
C VAL A 247 -8.72 15.34 -17.70
N ALA A 248 -9.02 16.09 -16.63
CA ALA A 248 -8.63 15.71 -15.27
C ALA A 248 -9.30 14.42 -14.80
N PHE A 249 -10.57 14.19 -15.13
CA PHE A 249 -11.25 12.92 -14.87
C PHE A 249 -10.54 11.75 -15.59
N SER A 250 -10.24 11.89 -16.89
CA SER A 250 -9.52 10.85 -17.64
C SER A 250 -8.15 10.53 -17.06
N PHE A 251 -7.40 11.55 -16.63
CA PHE A 251 -6.10 11.33 -15.97
C PHE A 251 -6.25 10.76 -14.56
N GLY A 252 -7.28 11.17 -13.81
CA GLY A 252 -7.59 10.60 -12.50
C GLY A 252 -7.82 9.09 -12.56
N LEU A 253 -8.51 8.59 -13.60
CA LEU A 253 -8.68 7.14 -13.81
C LEU A 253 -7.33 6.42 -13.97
N LEU A 254 -6.36 7.03 -14.63
CA LEU A 254 -5.05 6.41 -14.82
C LEU A 254 -4.22 6.46 -13.54
N HIS A 255 -4.28 7.57 -12.80
CA HIS A 255 -3.53 7.76 -11.57
C HIS A 255 -3.94 6.81 -10.45
N GLY A 256 -5.23 6.45 -10.33
CA GLY A 256 -5.70 5.58 -9.23
C GLY A 256 -5.11 4.17 -9.27
N PHE A 257 -4.70 3.68 -10.44
CA PHE A 257 -3.99 2.40 -10.55
C PHE A 257 -2.57 2.44 -10.00
N GLY A 258 -1.91 3.60 -10.01
CA GLY A 258 -0.50 3.73 -9.62
C GLY A 258 -0.23 3.52 -8.13
N PHE A 259 -1.26 3.49 -7.29
CA PHE A 259 -1.12 3.39 -5.83
C PHE A 259 -1.80 2.16 -5.21
N ALA A 260 -2.44 1.32 -6.02
CA ALA A 260 -3.25 0.20 -5.51
C ALA A 260 -2.44 -0.87 -4.74
N GLY A 261 -1.19 -1.12 -5.15
CA GLY A 261 -0.30 -2.07 -4.47
C GLY A 261 0.01 -1.65 -3.03
N ALA A 262 0.33 -0.37 -2.83
CA ALA A 262 0.70 0.16 -1.52
C ALA A 262 -0.43 0.08 -0.49
N LEU A 263 -1.69 0.21 -0.91
CA LEU A 263 -2.84 0.11 -0.01
C LEU A 263 -3.14 -1.34 0.40
N THR A 264 -2.88 -2.28 -0.49
CA THR A 264 -3.08 -3.72 -0.26
C THR A 264 -2.05 -4.28 0.72
N ASP A 265 -0.83 -3.76 0.68
CA ASP A 265 0.27 -4.13 1.59
C ASP A 265 0.04 -3.71 3.05
N LEU A 266 -0.92 -2.81 3.32
CA LEU A 266 -1.26 -2.34 4.67
C LEU A 266 -2.03 -3.37 5.51
N GLY A 267 -2.42 -4.53 4.95
CA GLY A 267 -2.92 -5.67 5.73
C GLY A 267 -4.25 -5.44 6.46
N LEU A 268 -5.10 -4.55 5.96
CA LEU A 268 -6.36 -4.17 6.61
C LEU A 268 -7.33 -5.35 6.80
N PRO A 269 -8.06 -5.39 7.94
CA PRO A 269 -9.26 -6.21 8.04
C PRO A 269 -10.25 -5.85 6.92
N GLN A 270 -10.79 -6.86 6.23
CA GLN A 270 -11.65 -6.62 5.04
C GLN A 270 -12.87 -5.72 5.31
N GLY A 271 -13.36 -5.66 6.55
CA GLY A 271 -14.48 -4.81 6.94
C GLY A 271 -14.17 -3.31 6.96
N ASP A 272 -12.90 -2.93 7.11
CA ASP A 272 -12.47 -1.54 7.24
C ASP A 272 -12.10 -0.89 5.90
N ILE A 273 -12.00 -1.69 4.82
CA ILE A 273 -11.55 -1.25 3.49
C ILE A 273 -12.41 -0.07 2.94
N PRO A 274 -13.76 -0.11 2.97
CA PRO A 274 -14.54 1.01 2.44
C PRO A 274 -14.31 2.32 3.20
N LEU A 275 -14.19 2.25 4.53
CA LEU A 275 -13.94 3.41 5.37
C LEU A 275 -12.51 3.95 5.15
N ALA A 276 -11.53 3.06 5.03
CA ALA A 276 -10.16 3.41 4.71
C ALA A 276 -10.05 4.09 3.34
N LEU A 277 -10.65 3.51 2.29
CA LEU A 277 -10.68 4.09 0.95
C LEU A 277 -11.36 5.46 0.91
N PHE A 278 -12.52 5.59 1.57
CA PHE A 278 -13.22 6.88 1.64
C PHE A 278 -12.37 7.94 2.37
N SER A 279 -11.81 7.59 3.53
CA SER A 279 -11.02 8.52 4.34
C SER A 279 -9.72 8.91 3.63
N PHE A 280 -9.07 7.96 2.95
CA PHE A 280 -7.91 8.21 2.11
C PHE A 280 -8.21 9.21 1.00
N ASN A 281 -9.26 8.99 0.20
CA ASN A 281 -9.60 9.89 -0.90
C ASN A 281 -10.05 11.27 -0.40
N LEU A 282 -10.71 11.34 0.77
CA LEU A 282 -10.98 12.61 1.42
C LEU A 282 -9.68 13.33 1.81
N GLY A 283 -8.68 12.59 2.31
CA GLY A 283 -7.35 13.13 2.61
C GLY A 283 -6.64 13.66 1.36
N VAL A 284 -6.73 12.93 0.25
CA VAL A 284 -6.20 13.34 -1.06
C VAL A 284 -6.83 14.67 -1.50
N GLU A 285 -8.16 14.78 -1.50
CA GLU A 285 -8.85 16.04 -1.86
C GLU A 285 -8.40 17.19 -0.96
N LEU A 286 -8.36 16.99 0.36
CA LEU A 286 -7.94 18.02 1.32
C LEU A 286 -6.49 18.48 1.07
N GLY A 287 -5.58 17.54 0.82
CA GLY A 287 -4.19 17.85 0.52
C GLY A 287 -4.03 18.62 -0.81
N GLN A 288 -4.81 18.27 -1.85
CA GLN A 288 -4.84 19.02 -3.11
C GLN A 288 -5.36 20.45 -2.91
N LEU A 289 -6.47 20.60 -2.19
CA LEU A 289 -7.05 21.91 -1.88
C LEU A 289 -6.10 22.78 -1.08
N ALA A 290 -5.39 22.21 -0.10
CA ALA A 290 -4.36 22.89 0.67
C ALA A 290 -3.21 23.36 -0.22
N PHE A 291 -2.71 22.50 -1.11
CA PHE A 291 -1.65 22.86 -2.06
C PHE A 291 -2.09 23.98 -3.02
N ILE A 292 -3.30 23.90 -3.57
CA ILE A 292 -3.88 24.95 -4.43
C ILE A 292 -3.95 26.28 -3.68
N ALA A 293 -4.43 26.26 -2.44
CA ALA A 293 -4.52 27.47 -1.62
C ALA A 293 -3.13 28.11 -1.40
N VAL A 294 -2.11 27.30 -1.12
CA VAL A 294 -0.72 27.77 -0.98
C VAL A 294 -0.20 28.37 -2.28
N VAL A 295 -0.38 27.71 -3.42
CA VAL A 295 0.08 28.19 -4.73
C VAL A 295 -0.62 29.50 -5.10
N LEU A 296 -1.94 29.57 -4.97
CA LEU A 296 -2.70 30.80 -5.24
C LEU A 296 -2.32 31.94 -4.30
N GLY A 297 -2.08 31.63 -3.02
CA GLY A 297 -1.57 32.57 -2.02
C GLY A 297 -0.19 33.12 -2.39
N ALA A 298 0.73 32.26 -2.83
CA ALA A 298 2.06 32.65 -3.30
C ALA A 298 1.99 33.54 -4.55
N ILE A 299 1.12 33.20 -5.52
CA ILE A 299 0.88 34.03 -6.71
C ILE A 299 0.30 35.40 -6.31
N ALA A 300 -0.67 35.42 -5.40
CA ALA A 300 -1.28 36.67 -4.91
C ALA A 300 -0.28 37.55 -4.17
N LEU A 301 0.59 36.96 -3.35
CA LEU A 301 1.67 37.67 -2.65
C LEU A 301 2.71 38.22 -3.65
N ALA A 302 3.16 37.40 -4.61
CA ALA A 302 4.11 37.82 -5.63
C ALA A 302 3.59 39.02 -6.44
N ARG A 303 2.28 39.09 -6.72
CA ARG A 303 1.64 40.23 -7.39
C ARG A 303 1.62 41.52 -6.55
N ARG A 304 1.76 41.43 -5.23
CA ARG A 304 1.82 42.59 -4.33
C ARG A 304 3.23 43.11 -4.10
N LEU A 305 4.25 42.31 -4.41
CA LEU A 305 5.64 42.69 -4.28
C LEU A 305 6.10 43.48 -5.53
N PRO A 306 7.00 44.47 -5.38
CA PRO A 306 7.56 45.23 -6.50
C PRO A 306 8.60 44.38 -7.26
N LEU A 307 8.17 43.27 -7.84
CA LEU A 307 9.03 42.38 -8.61
C LEU A 307 9.38 43.01 -9.97
N PRO A 308 10.59 42.77 -10.50
CA PRO A 308 10.96 43.21 -11.84
C PRO A 308 9.97 42.69 -12.89
N THR A 309 9.65 43.51 -13.89
CA THR A 309 8.72 43.14 -14.98
C THR A 309 9.17 41.89 -15.74
N ALA A 310 10.48 41.64 -15.82
CA ALA A 310 11.05 40.42 -16.38
C ALA A 310 10.56 39.16 -15.64
N VAL A 311 10.44 39.20 -14.31
CA VAL A 311 9.97 38.05 -13.51
C VAL A 311 8.53 37.71 -13.89
N GLY A 312 7.64 38.70 -13.98
CA GLY A 312 6.25 38.48 -14.42
C GLY A 312 6.14 37.94 -15.85
N ARG A 313 7.01 38.41 -16.76
CA ARG A 313 7.02 37.99 -18.17
C ARG A 313 7.47 36.53 -18.35
N TYR A 314 8.47 36.08 -17.60
CA TYR A 314 9.08 34.77 -17.78
C TYR A 314 8.59 33.69 -16.81
N ALA A 315 7.91 34.05 -15.71
CA ALA A 315 7.45 33.09 -14.69
C ALA A 315 6.63 31.92 -15.27
N LEU A 316 5.58 32.21 -16.05
CA LEU A 316 4.72 31.17 -16.60
C LEU A 316 5.46 30.27 -17.62
N PRO A 317 6.18 30.81 -18.63
CA PRO A 317 6.99 29.98 -19.51
C PRO A 317 8.02 29.12 -18.77
N CYS A 318 8.78 29.70 -17.84
CA CYS A 318 9.78 28.96 -17.07
C CYS A 318 9.16 27.83 -16.24
N ALA A 319 8.07 28.09 -15.54
CA ALA A 319 7.35 27.05 -14.79
C ALA A 319 6.84 25.95 -15.73
N THR A 320 6.28 26.31 -16.88
CA THR A 320 5.73 25.35 -17.85
C THR A 320 6.82 24.46 -18.44
N TYR A 321 7.97 25.04 -18.82
CA TYR A 321 9.11 24.27 -19.33
C TYR A 321 9.76 23.41 -18.24
N ALA A 322 9.79 23.86 -16.98
CA ALA A 322 10.27 23.06 -15.87
C ALA A 322 9.37 21.84 -15.62
N ILE A 323 8.05 22.04 -15.58
CA ILE A 323 7.07 20.95 -15.44
C ILE A 323 7.20 19.96 -16.60
N GLY A 324 7.17 20.45 -17.84
CA GLY A 324 7.26 19.61 -19.03
C GLY A 324 8.60 18.89 -19.15
N GLY A 325 9.72 19.54 -18.83
CA GLY A 325 11.05 18.95 -18.87
C GLY A 325 11.21 17.82 -17.84
N LEU A 326 10.75 18.04 -16.61
CA LEU A 326 10.77 17.01 -15.56
C LEU A 326 9.84 15.83 -15.89
N ALA A 327 8.63 16.12 -16.38
CA ALA A 327 7.69 15.09 -16.81
C ALA A 327 8.22 14.26 -18.00
N ALA A 328 8.88 14.90 -18.97
CA ALA A 328 9.51 14.21 -20.08
C ALA A 328 10.68 13.32 -19.62
N PHE A 329 11.49 13.81 -18.68
CA PHE A 329 12.56 13.02 -18.07
C PHE A 329 11.99 11.77 -17.37
N TRP A 330 11.00 11.93 -16.49
CA TRP A 330 10.36 10.80 -15.78
C TRP A 330 9.66 9.84 -16.73
N PHE A 331 9.04 10.33 -17.80
CA PHE A 331 8.44 9.47 -18.81
C PHE A 331 9.50 8.55 -19.44
N VAL A 332 10.62 9.11 -19.88
CA VAL A 332 11.71 8.33 -20.49
C VAL A 332 12.32 7.36 -19.47
N GLU A 333 12.57 7.83 -18.24
CA GLU A 333 13.10 7.01 -17.15
C GLU A 333 12.21 5.79 -16.87
N ARG A 334 10.90 6.01 -16.70
CA ARG A 334 9.93 4.94 -16.39
C ARG A 334 9.76 3.96 -17.55
N VAL A 335 9.75 4.45 -18.80
CA VAL A 335 9.72 3.58 -19.99
C VAL A 335 10.99 2.75 -20.14
N ALA A 336 12.16 3.34 -19.84
CA ALA A 336 13.42 2.61 -19.85
C ALA A 336 13.45 1.50 -18.78
N GLY A 337 12.82 1.76 -17.63
CA GLY A 337 12.67 0.79 -16.54
C GLY A 337 11.78 -0.43 -16.86
N PHE A 338 11.11 -0.48 -18.01
CA PHE A 338 10.29 -1.65 -18.38
C PHE A 338 11.13 -2.90 -18.65
N TRP A 339 12.42 -2.72 -18.96
CA TRP A 339 13.31 -3.76 -19.45
C TRP A 339 14.40 -4.16 -18.44
N THR A 340 14.35 -3.59 -17.23
CA THR A 340 15.32 -3.80 -16.14
C THR A 340 14.64 -4.49 -14.96
#